data_AF-A0A2D5AAT5-F1
#
_entry.id   AF-A0A2D5AAT5-F1
#
_cell.length_a   1.000
_cell.length_b   1.000
_cell.length_c   1.000
_cell.angle_alpha   90.00
_cell.angle_beta   90.00
_cell.angle_gamma   90.00
#
_symmetry.space_group_name_H-M   'P 1'
#
loop_
_entity.id
_entity.type
_entity.pdbx_description
1 polymer ?
#
loop_
_entity_poly.entity_id
_entity_poly.type
_entity_poly.pdbx_seq_one_letter_code
_entity_poly.pdbx_strand_id
1 'polypeptide(L)'
;MARNGGALLMRRSELMKRFGWSAWALVPVALLAFHFGPGRTLAAREIAAMRFREASELERGAIDLQAEAYRAHVDTIERRRQAFLDGGVVDGGSEDDAETIEADERERVAYEAASTAWAAVADAYAQVEERLVDDEPRTVDRVRWSKARARVRSGAIWDGVVDLEPLTVPRSDAPGDVELARAAREELATAHYFGARLLRMAGEPARVWRAEAIRARQHFRLLAETAAAAGAEAAVVRGLEDNVERTIDLEQMDKSELEGRALPRESPQATRGRRPGQGREGVSPRPPTRRDGRGAGGPGPIGPGW
;
A
#
# COMPACT_ATOMS: atom_id res chain seq x y z
N MET A 1 -84.12 -20.29 -21.11
CA MET A 1 -82.69 -20.14 -20.75
C MET A 1 -82.08 -18.96 -21.52
N ALA A 2 -82.14 -17.74 -21.00
CA ALA A 2 -81.39 -16.61 -21.57
C ALA A 2 -81.42 -15.42 -20.58
N ARG A 3 -80.38 -15.29 -19.75
CA ARG A 3 -79.95 -14.06 -19.06
C ARG A 3 -78.83 -14.45 -18.10
N ASN A 4 -77.56 -14.37 -18.55
CA ASN A 4 -76.39 -14.28 -17.66
C ASN A 4 -75.06 -13.91 -18.36
N GLY A 5 -75.07 -13.47 -19.63
CA GLY A 5 -73.83 -13.13 -20.36
C GLY A 5 -73.31 -11.69 -20.18
N GLY A 6 -74.18 -10.71 -19.93
CA GLY A 6 -73.81 -9.27 -19.97
C GLY A 6 -73.05 -8.75 -18.75
N ALA A 7 -73.33 -9.27 -17.55
CA ALA A 7 -72.72 -8.78 -16.31
C ALA A 7 -71.24 -9.17 -16.16
N LEU A 8 -70.82 -10.29 -16.78
CA LEU A 8 -69.45 -10.79 -16.70
C LEU A 8 -68.48 -9.97 -17.57
N LEU A 9 -68.93 -9.50 -18.74
CA LEU A 9 -68.15 -8.69 -19.67
C LEU A 9 -67.95 -7.25 -19.16
N MET A 10 -68.98 -6.65 -18.56
CA MET A 10 -68.89 -5.30 -17.96
C MET A 10 -67.92 -5.26 -16.77
N ARG A 11 -67.94 -6.28 -15.90
CA ARG A 11 -66.99 -6.44 -14.79
C ARG A 11 -65.55 -6.56 -15.26
N ARG A 12 -65.29 -7.28 -16.36
CA ARG A 12 -63.96 -7.45 -16.93
C ARG A 12 -63.38 -6.14 -17.49
N SER A 13 -64.21 -5.30 -18.14
CA SER A 13 -63.74 -4.01 -18.67
C SER A 13 -63.39 -2.99 -17.57
N GLU A 14 -64.19 -2.95 -16.49
CA GLU A 14 -63.91 -2.14 -15.29
C GLU A 14 -62.64 -2.60 -14.58
N LEU A 15 -62.44 -3.93 -14.44
CA LEU A 15 -61.24 -4.51 -13.86
C LEU A 15 -59.98 -4.20 -14.69
N MET A 16 -60.04 -4.30 -16.03
CA MET A 16 -58.91 -3.93 -16.90
C MET A 16 -58.58 -2.45 -16.86
N LYS A 17 -59.59 -1.56 -16.80
CA LYS A 17 -59.37 -0.11 -16.65
C LYS A 17 -58.71 0.22 -15.32
N ARG A 18 -59.17 -0.38 -14.23
CA ARG A 18 -58.58 -0.19 -12.89
C ARG A 18 -57.15 -0.73 -12.82
N PHE A 19 -56.87 -1.90 -13.41
CA PHE A 19 -55.52 -2.42 -13.54
C PHE A 19 -54.61 -1.51 -14.37
N GLY A 20 -55.10 -0.96 -15.48
CA GLY A 20 -54.35 -0.02 -16.31
C GLY A 20 -53.98 1.26 -15.55
N TRP A 21 -54.92 1.83 -14.79
CA TRP A 21 -54.66 3.00 -13.94
C TRP A 21 -53.72 2.70 -12.77
N SER A 22 -53.88 1.56 -12.10
CA SER A 22 -52.96 1.15 -11.02
C SER A 22 -51.55 0.89 -11.55
N ALA A 23 -51.41 0.21 -12.69
CA ALA A 23 -50.11 0.00 -13.32
C ALA A 23 -49.47 1.33 -13.74
N TRP A 24 -50.24 2.24 -14.34
CA TRP A 24 -49.76 3.57 -14.73
C TRP A 24 -49.33 4.42 -13.52
N ALA A 25 -50.09 4.38 -12.42
CA ALA A 25 -49.75 5.08 -11.18
C ALA A 25 -48.53 4.50 -10.45
N LEU A 26 -48.22 3.21 -10.65
CA LEU A 26 -47.04 2.57 -10.07
C LEU A 26 -45.74 2.87 -10.83
N VAL A 27 -45.80 3.23 -12.11
CA VAL A 27 -44.59 3.54 -12.91
C VAL A 27 -43.78 4.70 -12.32
N PRO A 28 -44.37 5.87 -11.97
CA PRO A 28 -43.61 6.96 -11.33
C PRO A 28 -43.00 6.54 -9.99
N VAL A 29 -43.71 5.75 -9.19
CA VAL A 29 -43.23 5.27 -7.88
C VAL A 29 -42.06 4.29 -8.06
N ALA A 30 -42.15 3.38 -9.02
CA ALA A 30 -41.08 2.46 -9.37
C ALA A 30 -39.85 3.20 -9.93
N LEU A 31 -40.04 4.23 -10.76
CA LEU A 31 -38.96 5.08 -11.27
C LEU A 31 -38.29 5.88 -10.14
N LEU A 32 -39.08 6.42 -9.20
CA LEU A 32 -38.54 7.12 -8.05
C LEU A 32 -37.75 6.15 -7.15
N ALA A 33 -38.33 4.99 -6.83
CA ALA A 33 -37.67 3.96 -6.04
C ALA A 33 -36.39 3.45 -6.72
N PHE A 34 -36.41 3.30 -8.05
CA PHE A 34 -35.23 2.97 -8.82
C PHE A 34 -34.18 4.09 -8.74
N HIS A 35 -34.54 5.34 -9.00
CA HIS A 35 -33.62 6.47 -8.98
C HIS A 35 -32.99 6.70 -7.60
N PHE A 36 -33.76 6.55 -6.52
CA PHE A 36 -33.27 6.75 -5.15
C PHE A 36 -32.61 5.52 -4.53
N GLY A 37 -32.73 4.34 -5.14
CA GLY A 37 -32.04 3.11 -4.72
C GLY A 37 -31.06 2.60 -5.79
N PRO A 38 -31.45 1.62 -6.64
CA PRO A 38 -30.57 0.99 -7.63
C PRO A 38 -29.87 1.93 -8.63
N GLY A 39 -30.52 3.02 -9.05
CA GLY A 39 -29.98 3.95 -10.03
C GLY A 39 -28.77 4.73 -9.51
N ARG A 40 -28.77 5.09 -8.22
CA ARG A 40 -27.61 5.73 -7.56
C ARG A 40 -26.43 4.79 -7.43
N THR A 41 -26.68 3.53 -7.09
CA THR A 41 -25.60 2.54 -6.93
C THR A 41 -24.98 2.17 -8.27
N LEU A 42 -25.77 2.07 -9.34
CA LEU A 42 -25.27 1.86 -10.70
C LEU A 42 -24.42 3.05 -11.19
N ALA A 43 -24.89 4.29 -11.01
CA ALA A 43 -24.12 5.47 -11.37
C ALA A 43 -22.80 5.60 -10.56
N ALA A 44 -22.84 5.29 -9.26
CA ALA A 44 -21.64 5.28 -8.42
C ALA A 44 -20.61 4.24 -8.90
N ARG A 45 -21.07 3.04 -9.30
CA ARG A 45 -20.23 1.98 -9.87
C ARG A 45 -19.58 2.36 -11.19
N GLU A 46 -20.33 3.00 -12.09
CA GLU A 46 -19.78 3.47 -13.37
C GLU A 46 -18.70 4.54 -13.17
N ILE A 47 -18.95 5.49 -12.26
CA ILE A 47 -17.98 6.52 -11.89
C ILE A 47 -16.74 5.88 -11.24
N ALA A 48 -16.94 4.94 -10.32
CA ALA A 48 -15.83 4.22 -9.68
C ALA A 48 -15.01 3.42 -10.69
N ALA A 49 -15.65 2.74 -11.65
CA ALA A 49 -14.97 2.01 -12.71
C ALA A 49 -14.17 2.92 -13.65
N MET A 50 -14.70 4.10 -13.97
CA MET A 50 -13.97 5.12 -14.74
C MET A 50 -12.74 5.63 -13.96
N ARG A 51 -12.90 5.97 -12.68
CA ARG A 51 -11.80 6.41 -11.82
C ARG A 51 -10.77 5.33 -11.57
N PHE A 52 -11.19 4.07 -11.50
CA PHE A 52 -10.28 2.93 -11.42
C PHE A 52 -9.40 2.83 -12.66
N ARG A 53 -9.97 2.99 -13.87
CA ARG A 53 -9.18 3.02 -15.11
C ARG A 53 -8.15 4.16 -15.13
N GLU A 54 -8.56 5.35 -14.69
CA GLU A 54 -7.66 6.49 -14.55
C GLU A 54 -6.54 6.20 -13.54
N ALA A 55 -6.85 5.61 -12.38
CA ALA A 55 -5.85 5.20 -11.41
C ALA A 55 -4.87 4.15 -11.99
N SER A 56 -5.37 3.17 -12.76
CA SER A 56 -4.52 2.19 -13.44
C SER A 56 -3.66 2.78 -14.58
N GLU A 57 -4.11 3.86 -15.22
CA GLU A 57 -3.31 4.64 -16.17
C GLU A 57 -2.17 5.38 -15.47
N LEU A 58 -2.47 6.04 -14.36
CA LEU A 58 -1.46 6.68 -13.51
C LEU A 58 -0.45 5.66 -12.98
N GLU A 59 -0.91 4.47 -12.57
CA GLU A 59 -0.05 3.39 -12.07
C GLU A 59 0.96 2.95 -13.14
N ARG A 60 0.54 2.79 -14.41
CA ARG A 60 1.46 2.49 -15.51
C ARG A 60 2.52 3.58 -15.68
N GLY A 61 2.13 4.85 -15.66
CA GLY A 61 3.09 5.96 -15.72
C GLY A 61 4.06 5.99 -14.54
N ALA A 62 3.59 5.68 -13.32
CA ALA A 62 4.44 5.61 -12.14
C ALA A 62 5.42 4.42 -12.20
N ILE A 63 5.04 3.29 -12.79
CA ILE A 63 5.92 2.15 -13.04
C ILE A 63 7.05 2.55 -14.00
N ASP A 64 6.73 3.26 -15.09
CA ASP A 64 7.73 3.70 -16.06
C ASP A 64 8.74 4.68 -15.43
N LEU A 65 8.26 5.65 -14.65
CA LEU A 65 9.11 6.58 -13.91
C LEU A 65 9.97 5.88 -12.85
N GLN A 66 9.42 4.89 -12.14
CA GLN A 66 10.18 4.08 -11.20
C GLN A 66 11.29 3.27 -11.90
N ALA A 67 11.02 2.75 -13.10
CA ALA A 67 12.02 2.04 -13.89
C ALA A 67 13.11 2.98 -14.42
N GLU A 68 12.78 4.25 -14.73
CA GLU A 68 13.77 5.28 -15.04
C GLU A 68 14.63 5.65 -13.83
N ALA A 69 14.01 5.90 -12.67
CA ALA A 69 14.72 6.17 -11.43
C ALA A 69 15.69 5.04 -11.06
N TYR A 70 15.25 3.78 -11.18
CA TYR A 70 16.11 2.63 -10.94
C TYR A 70 17.29 2.53 -11.92
N ARG A 71 17.09 2.88 -13.21
CA ARG A 71 18.20 2.92 -14.17
C ARG A 71 19.21 4.00 -13.80
N ALA A 72 18.74 5.21 -13.50
CA ALA A 72 19.60 6.31 -13.05
C ALA A 72 20.42 5.90 -11.80
N HIS A 73 19.79 5.21 -10.84
CA HIS A 73 20.45 4.71 -9.65
C HIS A 73 21.57 3.70 -9.94
N VAL A 74 21.32 2.73 -10.82
CA VAL A 74 22.35 1.75 -11.22
C VAL A 74 23.50 2.44 -11.95
N ASP A 75 23.20 3.40 -12.83
CA ASP A 75 24.20 4.19 -13.54
C ASP A 75 25.07 5.01 -12.57
N THR A 76 24.48 5.59 -11.52
CA THR A 76 25.22 6.31 -10.47
C THR A 76 26.16 5.37 -9.72
N ILE A 77 25.71 4.18 -9.32
CA ILE A 77 26.56 3.20 -8.64
C ILE A 77 27.73 2.77 -9.52
N GLU A 78 27.49 2.51 -10.81
CA GLU A 78 28.53 2.10 -11.74
C GLU A 78 29.54 3.23 -11.98
N ARG A 79 29.10 4.49 -12.06
CA ARG A 79 30.03 5.65 -12.15
C ARG A 79 30.91 5.78 -10.92
N ARG A 80 30.33 5.73 -9.72
CA ARG A 80 31.10 5.78 -8.46
C ARG A 80 32.11 4.65 -8.39
N ARG A 81 31.75 3.46 -8.87
CA ARG A 81 32.65 2.31 -8.97
C ARG A 81 33.80 2.55 -9.95
N GLN A 82 33.51 3.11 -11.13
CA GLN A 82 34.53 3.43 -12.13
C GLN A 82 35.50 4.50 -11.62
N ALA A 83 34.99 5.60 -11.04
CA ALA A 83 35.81 6.63 -10.43
C ALA A 83 36.75 6.09 -9.33
N PHE A 84 36.28 5.12 -8.53
CA PHE A 84 37.12 4.43 -7.55
C PHE A 84 38.23 3.59 -8.19
N LEU A 85 37.94 2.88 -9.29
CA LEU A 85 38.91 2.03 -10.00
C LEU A 85 39.96 2.84 -10.77
N ASP A 86 39.59 3.99 -11.31
CA ASP A 86 40.46 4.86 -12.11
C ASP A 86 41.50 5.64 -11.27
N GLY A 87 41.55 5.40 -9.96
CA GLY A 87 42.64 5.85 -9.09
C GLY A 87 42.44 7.23 -8.45
N GLY A 88 41.20 7.66 -8.24
CA GLY A 88 40.83 8.88 -7.51
C GLY A 88 41.19 8.87 -6.02
N VAL A 89 42.47 8.69 -5.68
CA VAL A 89 43.02 9.12 -4.38
C VAL A 89 43.67 10.48 -4.62
N VAL A 90 42.85 11.51 -4.66
CA VAL A 90 43.33 12.88 -4.45
C VAL A 90 43.29 13.12 -2.94
N ASP A 91 44.47 13.36 -2.40
CA ASP A 91 44.73 13.74 -1.01
C ASP A 91 43.74 14.81 -0.53
N GLY A 92 42.94 14.49 0.49
CA GLY A 92 42.27 15.49 1.34
C GLY A 92 41.22 16.38 0.67
N GLY A 93 40.16 15.81 0.10
CA GLY A 93 38.93 16.54 -0.23
C GLY A 93 38.24 15.97 -1.45
N SER A 94 37.12 15.26 -1.25
CA SER A 94 36.26 14.77 -2.33
C SER A 94 35.65 15.95 -3.07
N GLU A 95 36.28 16.43 -4.12
CA GLU A 95 35.53 17.03 -5.22
C GLU A 95 34.97 15.86 -6.02
N ASP A 96 33.74 15.47 -5.73
CA ASP A 96 32.96 14.68 -6.67
C ASP A 96 33.07 15.40 -8.02
N ASP A 97 33.53 14.72 -9.06
CA ASP A 97 33.64 15.35 -10.37
C ASP A 97 32.26 15.81 -10.85
N ALA A 98 32.25 16.77 -11.77
CA ALA A 98 31.00 17.34 -12.28
C ALA A 98 30.04 16.27 -12.83
N GLU A 99 30.58 15.15 -13.34
CA GLU A 99 29.80 14.03 -13.88
C GLU A 99 29.11 13.20 -12.78
N THR A 100 29.78 12.97 -11.64
CA THR A 100 29.22 12.28 -10.46
C THR A 100 28.12 13.13 -9.83
N ILE A 101 28.35 14.44 -9.68
CA ILE A 101 27.33 15.37 -9.17
C ILE A 101 26.09 15.37 -10.08
N GLU A 102 26.29 15.40 -11.41
CA GLU A 102 25.19 15.37 -12.37
C GLU A 102 24.45 14.02 -12.35
N ALA A 103 25.15 12.90 -12.16
CA ALA A 103 24.54 11.58 -12.01
C ALA A 103 23.68 11.49 -10.75
N ASP A 104 24.21 11.95 -9.61
CA ASP A 104 23.50 12.00 -8.33
C ASP A 104 22.24 12.87 -8.43
N GLU A 105 22.32 14.02 -9.09
CA GLU A 105 21.18 14.91 -9.29
C GLU A 105 20.13 14.30 -10.22
N ARG A 106 20.54 13.63 -11.30
CA ARG A 106 19.62 12.89 -12.18
C ARG A 106 18.89 11.78 -11.43
N GLU A 107 19.60 11.01 -10.62
CA GLU A 107 19.00 9.98 -9.76
C GLU A 107 17.97 10.59 -8.81
N ARG A 108 18.34 11.66 -8.09
CA ARG A 108 17.46 12.36 -7.14
C ARG A 108 16.18 12.85 -7.82
N VAL A 109 16.30 13.54 -8.95
CA VAL A 109 15.16 14.07 -9.72
C VAL A 109 14.26 12.93 -10.20
N ALA A 110 14.84 11.82 -10.70
CA ALA A 110 14.07 10.68 -11.18
C ALA A 110 13.27 10.01 -10.05
N TYR A 111 13.88 9.81 -8.87
CA TYR A 111 13.18 9.26 -7.72
C TYR A 111 12.12 10.22 -7.14
N GLU A 112 12.36 11.54 -7.17
CA GLU A 112 11.36 12.53 -6.77
C GLU A 112 10.13 12.50 -7.70
N ALA A 113 10.36 12.39 -9.01
CA ALA A 113 9.30 12.23 -10.01
C ALA A 113 8.51 10.92 -9.82
N ALA A 114 9.20 9.79 -9.66
CA ALA A 114 8.57 8.49 -9.42
C ALA A 114 7.74 8.51 -8.12
N SER A 115 8.31 9.03 -7.03
CA SER A 115 7.65 9.12 -5.73
C SER A 115 6.41 10.03 -5.76
N THR A 116 6.46 11.12 -6.53
CA THR A 116 5.30 12.01 -6.76
C THR A 116 4.21 11.32 -7.59
N ALA A 117 4.59 10.60 -8.65
CA ALA A 117 3.64 9.82 -9.45
C ALA A 117 2.96 8.73 -8.61
N TRP A 118 3.70 7.99 -7.80
CA TRP A 118 3.13 6.98 -6.89
C TRP A 118 2.20 7.59 -5.83
N ALA A 119 2.49 8.80 -5.34
CA ALA A 119 1.56 9.50 -4.45
C ALA A 119 0.24 9.82 -5.16
N ALA A 120 0.29 10.30 -6.40
CA ALA A 120 -0.91 10.56 -7.21
C ALA A 120 -1.72 9.27 -7.48
N VAL A 121 -1.06 8.13 -7.67
CA VAL A 121 -1.73 6.82 -7.80
C VAL A 121 -2.46 6.44 -6.51
N ALA A 122 -1.80 6.61 -5.35
CA ALA A 122 -2.43 6.35 -4.06
C ALA A 122 -3.67 7.24 -3.84
N ASP A 123 -3.58 8.53 -4.18
CA ASP A 123 -4.70 9.47 -4.07
C ASP A 123 -5.84 9.12 -5.04
N ALA A 124 -5.52 8.65 -6.25
CA ALA A 124 -6.51 8.21 -7.21
C ALA A 124 -7.26 6.96 -6.70
N TYR A 125 -6.56 5.96 -6.17
CA TYR A 125 -7.21 4.79 -5.57
C TYR A 125 -7.98 5.12 -4.29
N ALA A 126 -7.53 6.10 -3.48
CA ALA A 126 -8.30 6.58 -2.33
C ALA A 126 -9.65 7.16 -2.76
N GLN A 127 -9.68 7.97 -3.84
CA GLN A 127 -10.93 8.50 -4.40
C GLN A 127 -11.86 7.42 -4.97
N VAL A 128 -11.30 6.31 -5.46
CA VAL A 128 -12.09 5.13 -5.87
C VAL A 128 -12.69 4.46 -4.64
N GLU A 129 -11.89 4.22 -3.59
CA GLU A 129 -12.33 3.59 -2.34
C GLU A 129 -13.49 4.35 -1.69
N GLU A 130 -13.40 5.67 -1.58
CA GLU A 130 -14.45 6.53 -1.02
C GLU A 130 -15.81 6.39 -1.73
N ARG A 131 -15.80 6.03 -3.01
CA ARG A 131 -17.02 5.84 -3.82
C ARG A 131 -17.58 4.43 -3.74
N LEU A 132 -16.77 3.48 -3.28
CA LEU A 132 -17.13 2.06 -3.15
C LEU A 132 -17.58 1.68 -1.74
N VAL A 133 -17.81 2.65 -0.83
CA VAL A 133 -18.11 2.39 0.59
C VAL A 133 -19.28 1.43 0.82
N ASP A 134 -20.28 1.43 -0.08
CA ASP A 134 -21.44 0.53 -0.03
C ASP A 134 -21.38 -0.64 -1.05
N ASP A 135 -20.23 -0.85 -1.69
CA ASP A 135 -20.06 -1.89 -2.73
C ASP A 135 -19.56 -3.23 -2.14
N GLU A 136 -19.39 -4.23 -3.01
CA GLU A 136 -18.94 -5.55 -2.59
C GLU A 136 -17.58 -5.46 -1.88
N PRO A 137 -17.45 -5.97 -0.64
CA PRO A 137 -16.24 -5.81 0.16
C PRO A 137 -14.96 -6.26 -0.56
N ARG A 138 -15.06 -7.32 -1.39
CA ARG A 138 -13.93 -7.84 -2.18
C ARG A 138 -13.36 -6.80 -3.13
N THR A 139 -14.22 -6.02 -3.77
CA THR A 139 -13.80 -4.93 -4.67
C THR A 139 -13.07 -3.85 -3.89
N VAL A 140 -13.60 -3.48 -2.71
CA VAL A 140 -12.98 -2.51 -1.81
C VAL A 140 -11.57 -2.96 -1.39
N ASP A 141 -11.38 -4.23 -1.03
CA ASP A 141 -10.06 -4.72 -0.60
C ASP A 141 -9.02 -4.74 -1.71
N ARG A 142 -9.42 -5.03 -2.96
CA ARG A 142 -8.49 -4.93 -4.10
C ARG A 142 -8.05 -3.50 -4.35
N VAL A 143 -8.97 -2.54 -4.21
CA VAL A 143 -8.64 -1.11 -4.31
C VAL A 143 -7.73 -0.69 -3.15
N ARG A 144 -8.01 -1.13 -1.92
CA ARG A 144 -7.14 -0.89 -0.75
C ARG A 144 -5.74 -1.46 -0.95
N TRP A 145 -5.62 -2.69 -1.44
CA TRP A 145 -4.34 -3.30 -1.76
C TRP A 145 -3.55 -2.47 -2.78
N SER A 146 -4.20 -2.04 -3.86
CA SER A 146 -3.59 -1.21 -4.91
C SER A 146 -3.14 0.17 -4.37
N LYS A 147 -3.99 0.81 -3.57
CA LYS A 147 -3.68 2.06 -2.85
C LYS A 147 -2.46 1.90 -1.95
N ALA A 148 -2.43 0.85 -1.15
CA ALA A 148 -1.36 0.61 -0.19
C ALA A 148 -0.01 0.33 -0.87
N ARG A 149 -0.02 -0.44 -1.97
CA ARG A 149 1.15 -0.65 -2.83
C ARG A 149 1.72 0.66 -3.37
N ALA A 150 0.85 1.57 -3.81
CA ALA A 150 1.24 2.88 -4.26
C ALA A 150 1.79 3.75 -3.12
N ARG A 151 1.21 3.68 -1.91
CA ARG A 151 1.77 4.34 -0.71
C ARG A 151 3.17 3.86 -0.37
N VAL A 152 3.43 2.55 -0.46
CA VAL A 152 4.77 2.01 -0.23
C VAL A 152 5.78 2.58 -1.23
N ARG A 153 5.44 2.57 -2.53
CA ARG A 153 6.32 3.05 -3.61
C ARG A 153 6.47 4.58 -3.62
N SER A 154 5.52 5.32 -3.06
CA SER A 154 5.64 6.77 -2.88
C SER A 154 6.57 7.16 -1.71
N GLY A 155 7.02 6.20 -0.90
CA GLY A 155 7.78 6.47 0.32
C GLY A 155 6.93 6.59 1.58
N ALA A 156 5.60 6.66 1.46
CA ALA A 156 4.66 6.56 2.59
C ALA A 156 4.52 5.10 3.06
N ILE A 157 5.66 4.43 3.30
CA ILE A 157 5.77 3.00 3.58
C ILE A 157 4.87 2.59 4.73
N TRP A 158 4.85 3.37 5.81
CA TRP A 158 4.13 2.99 7.01
C TRP A 158 2.62 3.14 6.89
N ASP A 159 2.13 4.11 6.11
CA ASP A 159 0.71 4.22 5.80
C ASP A 159 0.27 3.02 4.94
N GLY A 160 1.12 2.60 4.00
CA GLY A 160 0.92 1.36 3.24
C GLY A 160 0.91 0.11 4.12
N VAL A 161 1.82 -0.01 5.09
CA VAL A 161 1.85 -1.12 6.07
C VAL A 161 0.54 -1.21 6.84
N VAL A 162 0.05 -0.08 7.37
CA VAL A 162 -1.23 -0.03 8.11
C VAL A 162 -2.41 -0.48 7.25
N ASP A 163 -2.44 -0.10 5.98
CA ASP A 163 -3.49 -0.53 5.05
C ASP A 163 -3.37 -2.01 4.64
N LEU A 164 -2.15 -2.55 4.52
CA LEU A 164 -1.89 -3.93 4.08
C LEU A 164 -2.14 -4.97 5.16
N GLU A 165 -1.81 -4.66 6.42
CA GLU A 165 -1.94 -5.58 7.56
C GLU A 165 -3.32 -6.27 7.67
N PRO A 166 -4.46 -5.55 7.64
CA PRO A 166 -5.78 -6.18 7.71
C PRO A 166 -6.10 -7.06 6.48
N LEU A 167 -5.46 -6.81 5.33
CA LEU A 167 -5.69 -7.56 4.11
C LEU A 167 -4.94 -8.91 4.08
N THR A 168 -4.01 -9.15 5.01
CA THR A 168 -3.23 -10.40 5.06
C THR A 168 -4.04 -11.62 5.53
N VAL A 169 -5.24 -11.41 6.06
CA VAL A 169 -6.16 -12.46 6.49
C VAL A 169 -7.26 -12.58 5.43
N PRO A 170 -7.45 -13.76 4.80
CA PRO A 170 -8.50 -13.93 3.80
C PRO A 170 -9.88 -13.79 4.45
N ARG A 171 -10.81 -13.16 3.74
CA ARG A 171 -12.21 -13.03 4.21
C ARG A 171 -12.98 -14.34 4.22
N SER A 172 -12.64 -15.23 3.30
CA SER A 172 -13.24 -16.55 3.14
C SER A 172 -12.24 -17.49 2.46
N ASP A 173 -12.57 -18.77 2.40
CA ASP A 173 -11.77 -19.79 1.71
C ASP A 173 -11.90 -19.72 0.17
N ALA A 174 -12.62 -18.72 -0.36
CA ALA A 174 -12.69 -18.53 -1.80
C ALA A 174 -11.30 -18.25 -2.38
N PRO A 175 -10.92 -18.87 -3.52
CA PRO A 175 -9.56 -18.74 -4.08
C PRO A 175 -9.08 -17.30 -4.23
N GLY A 176 -9.95 -16.40 -4.71
CA GLY A 176 -9.59 -14.99 -4.89
C GLY A 176 -9.33 -14.22 -3.58
N ASP A 177 -9.95 -14.60 -2.46
CA ASP A 177 -9.69 -13.99 -1.15
C ASP A 177 -8.36 -14.50 -0.57
N VAL A 178 -8.07 -15.79 -0.75
CA VAL A 178 -6.79 -16.41 -0.37
C VAL A 178 -5.63 -15.82 -1.17
N GLU A 179 -5.81 -15.65 -2.49
CA GLU A 179 -4.83 -15.03 -3.37
C GLU A 179 -4.55 -13.56 -2.98
N LEU A 180 -5.60 -12.78 -2.71
CA LEU A 180 -5.44 -11.39 -2.27
C LEU A 180 -4.71 -11.31 -0.93
N ALA A 181 -5.03 -12.18 0.02
CA ALA A 181 -4.37 -12.21 1.32
C ALA A 181 -2.89 -12.62 1.23
N ARG A 182 -2.57 -13.53 0.31
CA ARG A 182 -1.18 -13.90 -0.01
C ARG A 182 -0.44 -12.70 -0.63
N ALA A 183 -1.04 -12.06 -1.64
CA ALA A 183 -0.45 -10.90 -2.31
C ALA A 183 -0.26 -9.70 -1.37
N ALA A 184 -1.21 -9.45 -0.46
CA ALA A 184 -1.09 -8.43 0.58
C ALA A 184 0.05 -8.72 1.55
N ARG A 185 0.23 -9.99 1.94
CA ARG A 185 1.33 -10.41 2.81
C ARG A 185 2.70 -10.26 2.15
N GLU A 186 2.80 -10.54 0.85
CA GLU A 186 4.03 -10.34 0.07
C GLU A 186 4.41 -8.86 -0.05
N GLU A 187 3.44 -8.00 -0.33
CA GLU A 187 3.64 -6.54 -0.35
C GLU A 187 3.95 -5.99 1.05
N LEU A 188 3.33 -6.51 2.11
CA LEU A 188 3.63 -6.13 3.50
C LEU A 188 5.06 -6.49 3.89
N ALA A 189 5.51 -7.70 3.54
CA ALA A 189 6.89 -8.14 3.76
C ALA A 189 7.89 -7.23 3.03
N THR A 190 7.57 -6.90 1.77
CA THR A 190 8.36 -5.99 0.93
C THR A 190 8.42 -4.58 1.52
N ALA A 191 7.30 -4.05 2.01
CA ALA A 191 7.24 -2.74 2.66
C ALA A 191 8.11 -2.69 3.93
N HIS A 192 8.07 -3.71 4.77
CA HIS A 192 8.94 -3.83 5.94
C HIS A 192 10.42 -3.92 5.54
N TYR A 193 10.76 -4.65 4.48
CA TYR A 193 12.12 -4.73 3.97
C TYR A 193 12.63 -3.37 3.44
N PHE A 194 11.83 -2.68 2.62
CA PHE A 194 12.16 -1.33 2.14
C PHE A 194 12.33 -0.35 3.31
N GLY A 195 11.38 -0.35 4.25
CA GLY A 195 11.45 0.47 5.45
C GLY A 195 12.71 0.20 6.27
N ALA A 196 13.03 -1.08 6.54
CA ALA A 196 14.24 -1.47 7.26
C ALA A 196 15.51 -0.99 6.56
N ARG A 197 15.60 -1.19 5.23
CA ARG A 197 16.77 -0.77 4.45
C ARG A 197 16.94 0.75 4.48
N LEU A 198 15.87 1.51 4.26
CA LEU A 198 15.93 2.97 4.24
C LEU A 198 16.25 3.57 5.61
N LEU A 199 15.65 3.05 6.68
CA LEU A 199 16.00 3.42 8.06
C LEU A 199 17.50 3.17 8.32
N ARG A 200 18.01 2.03 7.87
CA ARG A 200 19.41 1.67 8.02
C ARG A 200 20.34 2.61 7.25
N MET A 201 20.01 2.96 5.99
CA MET A 201 20.79 3.93 5.21
C MET A 201 20.75 5.33 5.83
N ALA A 202 19.62 5.73 6.42
CA ALA A 202 19.47 6.98 7.16
C ALA A 202 20.24 7.02 8.50
N GLY A 203 20.87 5.91 8.91
CA GLY A 203 21.66 5.84 10.14
C GLY A 203 20.84 5.66 11.41
N GLU A 204 19.58 5.20 11.29
CA GLU A 204 18.74 4.93 12.46
C GLU A 204 19.35 3.83 13.36
N PRO A 205 19.07 3.85 14.68
CA PRO A 205 19.60 2.84 15.59
C PRO A 205 19.18 1.42 15.19
N ALA A 206 20.06 0.45 15.44
CA ALA A 206 19.81 -0.93 15.01
C ALA A 206 18.53 -1.55 15.57
N ARG A 207 18.13 -1.18 16.79
CA ARG A 207 16.83 -1.60 17.37
C ARG A 207 15.63 -1.21 16.49
N VAL A 208 15.74 -0.11 15.74
CA VAL A 208 14.65 0.45 14.93
C VAL A 208 14.54 -0.31 13.63
N TRP A 209 15.61 -0.37 12.83
CA TRP A 209 15.56 -1.02 11.53
C TRP A 209 15.55 -2.55 11.61
N ARG A 210 16.18 -3.17 12.62
CA ARG A 210 16.11 -4.64 12.80
C ARG A 210 14.72 -5.12 13.15
N ALA A 211 13.94 -4.34 13.90
CA ALA A 211 12.56 -4.70 14.19
C ALA A 211 11.73 -4.87 12.91
N GLU A 212 12.00 -4.03 11.91
CA GLU A 212 11.32 -4.08 10.61
C GLU A 212 11.88 -5.19 9.72
N ALA A 213 13.20 -5.41 9.71
CA ALA A 213 13.81 -6.54 9.01
C ALA A 213 13.30 -7.91 9.52
N ILE A 214 13.12 -8.05 10.84
CA ILE A 214 12.56 -9.25 11.46
C ILE A 214 11.11 -9.48 11.01
N ARG A 215 10.27 -8.44 10.94
CA ARG A 215 8.89 -8.54 10.44
C ARG A 215 8.87 -9.00 8.98
N ALA A 216 9.69 -8.39 8.13
CA ALA A 216 9.83 -8.79 6.73
C ALA A 216 10.21 -10.28 6.62
N ARG A 217 11.22 -10.71 7.37
CA ARG A 217 11.68 -12.11 7.40
C ARG A 217 10.59 -13.08 7.82
N GLN A 218 9.84 -12.75 8.87
CA GLN A 218 8.73 -13.59 9.36
C GLN A 218 7.66 -13.79 8.29
N HIS A 219 7.29 -12.73 7.58
CA HIS A 219 6.32 -12.84 6.49
C HIS A 219 6.85 -13.63 5.30
N PHE A 220 8.08 -13.36 4.83
CA PHE A 220 8.68 -14.12 3.72
C PHE A 220 8.85 -15.60 4.04
N ARG A 221 9.28 -15.93 5.26
CA ARG A 221 9.39 -17.31 5.72
C ARG A 221 8.04 -18.01 5.71
N LEU A 222 7.00 -17.38 6.25
CA LEU A 222 5.65 -17.92 6.22
C LEU A 222 5.16 -18.14 4.78
N LEU A 223 5.42 -17.20 3.87
CA LEU A 223 5.08 -17.34 2.45
C LEU A 223 5.79 -18.54 1.82
N ALA A 224 7.10 -18.69 2.05
CA ALA A 224 7.90 -19.79 1.52
C ALA A 224 7.40 -21.15 2.04
N GLU A 225 7.22 -21.28 3.36
CA GLU A 225 6.74 -22.51 4.01
C GLU A 225 5.33 -22.88 3.52
N THR A 226 4.44 -21.90 3.40
CA THR A 226 3.07 -22.11 2.92
C THR A 226 3.05 -22.54 1.44
N ALA A 227 3.86 -21.90 0.59
CA ALA A 227 3.96 -22.26 -0.83
C ALA A 227 4.52 -23.68 -1.01
N ALA A 228 5.55 -24.05 -0.23
CA ALA A 228 6.12 -25.39 -0.25
C ALA A 228 5.09 -26.45 0.22
N ALA A 229 4.37 -26.18 1.31
CA ALA A 229 3.34 -27.08 1.84
C ALA A 229 2.16 -27.27 0.87
N ALA A 230 1.83 -26.23 0.09
CA ALA A 230 0.79 -26.26 -0.94
C ALA A 230 1.25 -26.94 -2.25
N GLY A 231 2.51 -27.35 -2.36
CA GLY A 231 3.05 -27.95 -3.58
C GLY A 231 3.19 -26.97 -4.75
N ALA A 232 3.43 -25.68 -4.45
CA ALA A 232 3.72 -24.68 -5.48
C ALA A 232 4.98 -25.02 -6.28
N GLU A 233 5.13 -24.40 -7.44
CA GLU A 233 6.32 -24.59 -8.29
C GLU A 233 7.61 -24.27 -7.53
N ALA A 234 8.64 -25.11 -7.72
CA ALA A 234 9.92 -24.96 -7.03
C ALA A 234 10.58 -23.59 -7.25
N ALA A 235 10.37 -22.97 -8.42
CA ALA A 235 10.86 -21.63 -8.71
C ALA A 235 10.19 -20.55 -7.85
N VAL A 236 8.89 -20.70 -7.57
CA VAL A 236 8.13 -19.78 -6.70
C VAL A 236 8.62 -19.91 -5.25
N VAL A 237 8.78 -21.14 -4.76
CA VAL A 237 9.29 -21.39 -3.41
C VAL A 237 10.70 -20.81 -3.25
N ARG A 238 11.60 -21.09 -4.20
CA ARG A 238 12.96 -20.54 -4.19
C ARG A 238 12.96 -19.01 -4.20
N GLY A 239 12.12 -18.36 -5.00
CA GLY A 239 12.03 -16.91 -5.02
C GLY A 239 11.61 -16.30 -3.67
N LEU A 240 10.75 -16.99 -2.92
CA LEU A 240 10.36 -16.59 -1.56
C LEU A 240 11.48 -16.84 -0.54
N GLU A 241 12.23 -17.95 -0.68
CA GLU A 241 13.44 -18.23 0.11
C GLU A 241 14.54 -17.19 -0.15
N ASP A 242 14.76 -16.81 -1.40
CA ASP A 242 15.70 -15.74 -1.76
C ASP A 242 15.32 -14.40 -1.09
N ASN A 243 14.02 -14.13 -0.93
CA ASN A 243 13.56 -12.95 -0.18
C ASN A 243 13.86 -13.07 1.32
N VAL A 244 13.78 -14.26 1.91
CA VAL A 244 14.25 -14.52 3.29
C VAL A 244 15.74 -14.23 3.40
N GLU A 245 16.56 -14.76 2.49
CA GLU A 245 18.01 -14.55 2.50
C GLU A 245 18.36 -13.06 2.34
N ARG A 246 17.67 -12.31 1.47
CA ARG A 246 17.84 -10.86 1.36
C ARG A 246 17.59 -10.11 2.66
N THR A 247 16.66 -10.57 3.49
CA THR A 247 16.44 -9.96 4.83
C THR A 247 17.55 -10.31 5.82
N ILE A 248 18.11 -11.51 5.72
CA ILE A 248 19.25 -11.97 6.53
C ILE A 248 20.49 -11.19 6.14
N ASP A 249 20.77 -11.07 4.84
CA ASP A 249 21.87 -10.25 4.32
C ASP A 249 21.72 -8.80 4.80
N LEU A 250 20.51 -8.22 4.75
CA LEU A 250 20.26 -6.88 5.26
C LEU A 250 20.58 -6.74 6.75
N GLU A 251 20.51 -7.81 7.56
CA GLU A 251 20.87 -7.76 8.97
C GLU A 251 22.36 -7.92 9.24
N GLN A 252 23.07 -8.62 8.34
CA GLN A 252 24.46 -9.03 8.49
C GLN A 252 25.46 -8.12 7.77
N MET A 253 25.11 -7.62 6.57
CA MET A 253 25.97 -6.71 5.80
C MET A 253 26.36 -5.49 6.61
N ASP A 254 27.48 -4.85 6.29
CA ASP A 254 27.84 -3.54 6.85
C ASP A 254 27.13 -2.38 6.14
N LYS A 255 27.10 -1.18 6.75
CA LYS A 255 26.41 -0.02 6.15
C LYS A 255 27.06 0.40 4.83
N SER A 256 28.39 0.43 4.76
CA SER A 256 29.14 0.77 3.55
C SER A 256 28.88 -0.22 2.41
N GLU A 257 28.81 -1.52 2.73
CA GLU A 257 28.44 -2.54 1.74
C GLU A 257 27.01 -2.31 1.21
N LEU A 258 26.07 -1.98 2.11
CA LEU A 258 24.68 -1.72 1.74
C LEU A 258 24.52 -0.49 0.83
N GLU A 259 25.31 0.56 1.07
CA GLU A 259 25.36 1.78 0.25
C GLU A 259 25.96 1.52 -1.15
N GLY A 260 26.88 0.54 -1.25
CA GLY A 260 27.44 0.10 -2.53
C GLY A 260 26.53 -0.83 -3.34
N ARG A 261 25.43 -1.33 -2.76
CA ARG A 261 24.47 -2.19 -3.45
C ARG A 261 23.29 -1.39 -3.96
N ALA A 262 22.82 -1.74 -5.17
CA ALA A 262 21.60 -1.14 -5.70
C ALA A 262 20.39 -1.38 -4.78
N LEU A 263 19.52 -0.38 -4.69
CA LEU A 263 18.20 -0.50 -4.09
C LEU A 263 17.36 -1.53 -4.88
N PRO A 264 16.36 -2.16 -4.25
CA PRO A 264 15.37 -2.92 -4.98
C PRO A 264 14.66 -2.04 -6.01
N ARG A 265 14.36 -2.59 -7.19
CA ARG A 265 13.77 -1.85 -8.32
C ARG A 265 12.53 -1.03 -7.96
N GLU A 266 11.68 -1.56 -7.08
CA GLU A 266 10.41 -0.93 -6.69
C GLU A 266 10.52 -0.13 -5.38
N SER A 267 11.70 -0.07 -4.77
CA SER A 267 11.90 0.70 -3.54
C SER A 267 11.84 2.21 -3.85
N PRO A 268 11.20 3.02 -3.01
CA PRO A 268 11.48 4.45 -2.99
C PRO A 268 12.92 4.70 -2.51
N GLN A 269 13.44 5.90 -2.78
CA GLN A 269 14.78 6.32 -2.31
C GLN A 269 14.79 6.81 -0.86
N ALA A 270 13.63 7.22 -0.33
CA ALA A 270 13.49 7.76 1.02
C ALA A 270 12.10 7.45 1.62
N THR A 271 12.03 7.43 2.95
CA THR A 271 10.76 7.35 3.68
C THR A 271 10.13 8.74 3.80
N ARG A 272 8.82 8.83 3.53
CA ARG A 272 7.98 10.00 3.80
C ARG A 272 7.14 9.76 5.07
N GLY A 273 6.92 10.81 5.85
CA GLY A 273 6.15 10.75 7.09
C GLY A 273 6.92 10.11 8.26
N ARG A 274 6.28 10.05 9.43
CA ARG A 274 6.83 9.38 10.63
C ARG A 274 6.31 7.95 10.69
N ARG A 275 7.13 7.02 11.18
CA ARG A 275 6.66 5.68 11.55
C ARG A 275 5.56 5.80 12.63
N PRO A 276 4.43 5.09 12.51
CA PRO A 276 3.45 4.98 13.59
C PRO A 276 4.13 4.53 14.90
N GLY A 277 3.92 5.27 15.98
CA GLY A 277 4.57 5.02 17.27
C GLY A 277 5.92 5.72 17.48
N GLN A 278 6.43 6.46 16.49
CA GLN A 278 7.59 7.34 16.63
C GLN A 278 7.18 8.65 17.34
N GLY A 279 6.73 8.54 18.59
CA GLY A 279 6.79 9.65 19.53
C GLY A 279 8.26 9.99 19.78
N ARG A 280 8.59 11.28 19.95
CA ARG A 280 9.89 11.66 20.51
C ARG A 280 10.07 10.89 21.82
N GLU A 281 11.17 10.15 21.96
CA GLU A 281 11.58 9.62 23.27
C GLU A 281 11.61 10.81 24.24
N GLY A 282 10.64 10.87 25.18
CA GLY A 282 10.52 11.95 26.16
C GLY A 282 9.34 12.93 26.03
N VAL A 283 8.47 12.84 25.01
CA VAL A 283 7.24 13.68 24.96
C VAL A 283 6.01 12.79 24.98
N SER A 284 5.45 12.59 26.18
CA SER A 284 4.14 11.96 26.32
C SER A 284 3.07 12.86 25.67
N PRO A 285 2.05 12.31 24.98
CA PRO A 285 0.93 13.09 24.42
C PRO A 285 0.01 13.69 25.48
N ARG A 286 0.34 13.54 26.77
CA ARG A 286 -0.49 14.01 27.87
C ARG A 286 -0.14 15.48 28.14
N PRO A 287 -1.12 16.40 28.10
CA PRO A 287 -0.92 17.73 28.65
C PRO A 287 -0.43 17.58 30.10
N PRO A 288 0.51 18.40 30.59
CA PRO A 288 0.94 18.33 31.97
C PRO A 288 -0.28 18.56 32.85
N THR A 289 -0.79 17.49 33.47
CA THR A 289 -1.74 17.63 34.56
C THR A 289 -1.01 18.37 35.65
N ARG A 290 -1.42 19.62 35.88
CA ARG A 290 -1.00 20.48 36.99
C ARG A 290 -0.96 19.62 38.25
N ARG A 291 0.25 19.31 38.73
CA ARG A 291 0.42 18.49 39.93
C ARG A 291 0.06 19.38 41.12
N ASP A 292 -1.14 19.16 41.63
CA ASP A 292 -1.59 19.76 42.88
C ASP A 292 -0.71 19.24 44.02
N GLY A 293 -0.30 20.14 44.89
CA GLY A 293 0.65 19.85 45.96
C GLY A 293 -0.03 19.11 47.10
N ARG A 294 0.51 17.94 47.50
CA ARG A 294 0.50 17.40 48.87
C ARG A 294 1.15 16.00 48.93
N GLY A 295 2.29 15.93 49.64
CA GLY A 295 2.86 14.76 50.35
C GLY A 295 3.13 13.48 49.54
N ALA A 296 4.00 12.55 49.91
CA ALA A 296 5.06 12.41 50.90
C ALA A 296 5.62 10.99 50.65
N GLY A 297 6.94 10.80 50.78
CA GLY A 297 7.56 9.48 50.91
C GLY A 297 8.48 9.05 49.75
N GLY A 298 9.80 9.15 49.96
CA GLY A 298 10.77 8.28 49.30
C GLY A 298 10.65 6.83 49.82
N PRO A 299 11.29 5.82 49.19
CA PRO A 299 12.75 5.73 49.13
C PRO A 299 13.37 5.19 47.82
N GLY A 300 14.59 5.66 47.52
CA GLY A 300 15.67 4.83 46.97
C GLY A 300 15.78 4.64 45.45
N PRO A 301 16.96 4.87 44.83
CA PRO A 301 17.22 4.55 43.42
C PRO A 301 17.48 3.04 43.23
N ILE A 302 16.91 2.46 42.17
CA ILE A 302 17.31 1.14 41.67
C ILE A 302 18.37 1.36 40.59
N GLY A 303 19.51 0.70 40.77
CA GLY A 303 20.78 0.99 40.11
C GLY A 303 20.89 0.57 38.63
N PRO A 304 22.07 0.83 38.04
CA PRO A 304 22.35 0.62 36.63
C PRO A 304 22.60 -0.86 36.33
N GLY A 305 22.06 -1.33 35.22
CA GLY A 305 22.26 -2.69 34.74
C GLY A 305 22.14 -2.76 33.23
N TRP A 306 23.01 -2.02 32.53
CA TRP A 306 23.55 -2.32 31.19
C TRP A 306 24.93 -1.66 31.11
#